data_AF-A0A7I8EVV3-F1
#
_entry.id   AF-A0A7I8EVV3-F1
#
_cell.length_a   1.000
_cell.length_b   1.000
_cell.length_c   1.000
_cell.angle_alpha   90.00
_cell.angle_beta   90.00
_cell.angle_gamma   90.00
#
_symmetry.space_group_name_H-M   'P 1'
#
loop_
_entity.id
_entity.type
_entity.pdbx_description
1 polymer ?
#
loop_
_entity_poly.entity_id
_entity_poly.type
_entity_poly.pdbx_seq_one_letter_code
_entity_poly.pdbx_strand_id
1 'polypeptide(L)'
;MTYFQRFWAQISLLVLSLIGVGVSIYLDVAHYEKAPVACSNSGIINCERVLNSVYGSIPHTNIPISIPGLLFFLAFACLALLSWLVWPERKILVIGEVVLAALGLLTAFYLVFVELVYLHNICAWCTSLHIIIFISLLIAVYQLLQLNVYEDDELEYEDDEAIAPVSTHRIQN
;
A
#
# COMPACT_ATOMS: atom_id res chain seq x y z
N MET A 1 -18.16 -7.19 -15.29
CA MET A 1 -17.47 -8.07 -14.32
C MET A 1 -16.38 -7.37 -13.49
N THR A 2 -15.89 -6.20 -13.91
CA THR A 2 -14.84 -5.41 -13.25
C THR A 2 -15.24 -4.85 -11.86
N TYR A 3 -16.53 -4.56 -11.64
CA TYR A 3 -17.03 -4.09 -10.34
C TYR A 3 -16.80 -5.09 -9.20
N PHE A 4 -17.00 -6.39 -9.46
CA PHE A 4 -16.80 -7.43 -8.45
C PHE A 4 -15.33 -7.53 -8.05
N GLN A 5 -14.42 -7.59 -9.03
CA GLN A 5 -12.97 -7.66 -8.76
C GLN A 5 -12.46 -6.43 -7.98
N ARG A 6 -12.98 -5.23 -8.24
CA ARG A 6 -12.58 -4.01 -7.50
C ARG A 6 -13.06 -4.02 -6.05
N PHE A 7 -14.26 -4.53 -5.78
CA PHE A 7 -14.77 -4.71 -4.41
C PHE A 7 -13.85 -5.64 -3.59
N TRP A 8 -13.44 -6.77 -4.17
CA TRP A 8 -12.48 -7.68 -3.52
C TRP A 8 -11.10 -7.07 -3.35
N ALA A 9 -10.63 -6.25 -4.30
CA ALA A 9 -9.35 -5.55 -4.20
C ALA A 9 -9.34 -4.57 -3.01
N GLN A 10 -10.38 -3.74 -2.88
CA GLN A 10 -10.51 -2.79 -1.78
C GLN A 10 -10.64 -3.48 -0.42
N ILE A 11 -11.42 -4.56 -0.32
CA ILE A 11 -11.47 -5.38 0.90
C ILE A 11 -10.10 -5.97 1.22
N SER A 12 -9.37 -6.48 0.22
CA SER A 12 -8.04 -7.03 0.42
C SER A 12 -7.07 -5.98 0.94
N LEU A 13 -7.06 -4.78 0.36
CA LEU A 13 -6.24 -3.65 0.83
C LEU A 13 -6.59 -3.24 2.28
N LEU A 14 -7.88 -3.25 2.62
CA LEU A 14 -8.34 -2.94 3.96
C LEU A 14 -7.91 -4.02 4.98
N VAL A 15 -8.03 -5.29 4.62
CA VAL A 15 -7.56 -6.41 5.46
C VAL A 15 -6.03 -6.35 5.64
N LEU A 16 -5.29 -6.12 4.55
CA LEU A 16 -3.82 -5.98 4.59
C LEU A 16 -3.38 -4.80 5.47
N SER A 17 -4.05 -3.66 5.37
CA SER A 17 -3.73 -2.49 6.19
C SER A 17 -4.05 -2.72 7.67
N LEU A 18 -5.16 -3.37 8.00
CA LEU A 18 -5.48 -3.76 9.38
C LEU A 18 -4.45 -4.73 9.97
N ILE A 19 -3.98 -5.71 9.17
CA ILE A 19 -2.89 -6.60 9.58
C ILE A 19 -1.61 -5.79 9.83
N GLY A 20 -1.27 -4.86 8.92
CA GLY A 20 -0.12 -3.97 9.07
C GLY A 20 -0.19 -3.14 10.35
N VAL A 21 -1.34 -2.52 10.64
CA VAL A 21 -1.60 -1.78 11.90
C VAL A 21 -1.39 -2.69 13.12
N GLY A 22 -1.97 -3.89 13.11
CA GLY A 22 -1.83 -4.84 14.22
C GLY A 22 -0.38 -5.24 14.48
N VAL A 23 0.38 -5.53 13.41
CA VAL A 23 1.81 -5.85 13.51
C VAL A 23 2.62 -4.65 13.99
N SER A 24 2.36 -3.44 13.49
CA SER A 24 3.04 -2.23 13.96
C SER A 24 2.79 -1.96 15.45
N ILE A 25 1.55 -2.07 15.92
CA ILE A 25 1.21 -1.91 17.33
C ILE A 25 1.92 -2.98 18.18
N TYR A 26 1.91 -4.23 17.73
CA TYR A 26 2.60 -5.32 18.42
C TYR A 26 4.10 -5.03 18.60
N LEU A 27 4.76 -4.55 17.54
CA LEU A 27 6.17 -4.20 17.58
C LEU A 27 6.44 -2.97 18.46
N ASP A 28 5.57 -1.96 18.43
CA ASP A 28 5.68 -0.78 19.29
C ASP A 28 5.61 -1.18 20.78
N VAL A 29 4.61 -1.97 21.16
CA VAL A 29 4.47 -2.46 22.55
C VAL A 29 5.70 -3.28 22.95
N ALA A 30 6.16 -4.19 22.09
CA ALA A 30 7.34 -5.00 22.37
C ALA A 30 8.62 -4.16 22.54
N HIS A 31 8.77 -3.09 21.75
CA HIS A 31 9.91 -2.17 21.86
C HIS A 31 9.89 -1.40 23.18
N TYR A 32 8.74 -0.85 23.58
CA TYR A 32 8.62 -0.07 24.82
C TYR A 32 8.75 -0.93 26.08
N GLU A 33 8.16 -2.13 26.08
CA GLU A 33 8.27 -3.06 27.21
C GLU A 33 9.60 -3.82 27.24
N LYS A 34 10.43 -3.68 26.19
CA LYS A 34 11.63 -4.52 25.95
C LYS A 34 11.29 -6.00 26.05
N ALA A 35 10.07 -6.35 25.63
CA ALA A 35 9.58 -7.71 25.68
C ALA A 35 10.21 -8.52 24.55
N PRO A 36 10.50 -9.82 24.77
CA PRO A 36 10.96 -10.68 23.70
C PRO A 36 9.88 -10.79 22.63
N VAL A 37 10.21 -10.38 21.41
CA VAL A 37 9.33 -10.56 20.25
C VAL A 37 9.23 -12.04 19.88
N ALA A 38 8.07 -12.45 19.39
CA ALA A 38 7.83 -13.81 18.89
C ALA A 38 8.57 -14.00 17.55
N CYS A 39 9.90 -14.13 17.62
CA CYS A 39 10.80 -14.29 16.50
C CYS A 39 12.07 -15.00 16.98
N SER A 40 12.80 -15.63 16.05
CA SER A 40 14.13 -16.15 16.39
C SER A 40 15.01 -15.01 16.92
N ASN A 41 15.71 -15.32 17.99
CA ASN A 41 16.68 -14.47 18.68
C ASN A 41 18.11 -15.01 18.50
N SER A 42 18.30 -15.96 17.58
CA SER A 42 19.61 -16.54 17.25
C SER A 42 19.80 -16.69 15.73
N GLY A 43 21.04 -16.54 15.27
CA GLY A 43 21.41 -16.63 13.86
C GLY A 43 21.12 -15.37 13.04
N ILE A 44 20.87 -15.56 11.73
CA ILE A 44 20.64 -14.48 10.75
C ILE A 44 19.28 -13.80 10.96
N ILE A 45 18.29 -14.53 11.46
CA ILE A 45 16.96 -13.98 11.77
C ILE A 45 16.98 -13.58 13.23
N ASN A 46 17.05 -12.26 13.50
CA ASN A 46 17.16 -11.72 14.84
C ASN A 46 16.39 -10.41 14.97
N CYS A 47 15.08 -10.52 15.17
CA CYS A 47 14.19 -9.36 15.22
C CYS A 47 14.52 -8.43 16.42
N GLU A 48 14.92 -9.00 17.55
CA GLU A 48 15.26 -8.23 18.76
C GLU A 48 16.49 -7.34 18.54
N ARG A 49 17.51 -7.86 17.85
CA ARG A 49 18.70 -7.08 17.48
C ARG A 49 18.38 -5.96 16.51
N VAL A 50 17.46 -6.19 15.56
CA VAL A 50 17.03 -5.17 14.59
C VAL A 50 16.24 -4.05 15.29
N LEU A 51 15.26 -4.41 16.12
CA LEU A 51 14.41 -3.45 16.84
C LEU A 51 15.16 -2.60 17.87
N ASN A 52 16.18 -3.16 18.52
CA ASN A 52 17.00 -2.43 19.50
C ASN A 52 18.21 -1.71 18.87
N SER A 53 18.38 -1.77 17.55
CA SER A 53 19.48 -1.09 16.87
C SER A 53 19.25 0.42 16.78
N VAL A 54 20.31 1.17 16.46
CA VAL A 54 20.23 2.62 16.18
C VAL A 54 19.32 2.94 14.99
N TYR A 55 19.02 1.95 14.14
CA TYR A 55 18.10 2.08 13.00
C TYR A 55 16.66 1.66 13.34
N GLY A 56 16.46 0.97 14.47
CA GLY A 56 15.14 0.65 15.01
C GLY A 56 14.42 1.87 15.59
N SER A 57 15.17 2.95 15.85
CA SER A 57 14.67 4.27 16.21
C SER A 57 15.13 5.32 15.19
N ILE A 58 14.35 6.38 15.03
CA ILE A 58 14.71 7.49 14.13
C ILE A 58 15.93 8.22 14.72
N PRO A 59 17.02 8.46 13.96
CA PRO A 59 18.21 9.14 14.47
C PRO A 59 17.84 10.46 15.18
N HIS A 60 18.36 10.66 16.40
CA HIS A 60 18.09 11.80 17.28
C HIS A 60 16.71 11.88 17.95
N THR A 61 15.80 10.94 17.70
CA THR A 61 14.52 10.87 18.40
C THR A 61 14.31 9.46 18.97
N ASN A 62 13.76 9.33 20.19
CA ASN A 62 13.42 8.01 20.75
C ASN A 62 12.16 7.40 20.10
N ILE A 63 11.85 7.76 18.85
CA ILE A 63 10.64 7.33 18.14
C ILE A 63 10.99 6.04 17.40
N PRO A 64 10.32 4.92 17.71
CA PRO A 64 10.57 3.66 17.04
C PRO A 64 10.11 3.73 15.58
N ILE A 65 10.82 3.03 14.69
CA ILE A 65 10.53 2.99 13.25
C ILE A 65 9.18 2.34 12.94
N SER A 66 8.57 1.66 13.91
CA SER A 66 7.21 1.13 13.83
C SER A 66 6.12 2.20 13.87
N ILE A 67 6.39 3.41 14.40
CA ILE A 67 5.45 4.57 14.36
C ILE A 67 5.20 5.09 12.94
N PRO A 68 6.22 5.41 12.12
CA PRO A 68 5.97 5.83 10.74
C PRO A 68 5.32 4.70 9.92
N GLY A 69 5.64 3.43 10.21
CA GLY A 69 4.93 2.28 9.64
C GLY A 69 3.44 2.24 10.03
N LEU A 70 3.13 2.48 11.31
CA LEU A 70 1.75 2.57 11.79
C LEU A 70 0.98 3.70 11.11
N LEU A 71 1.55 4.90 11.06
CA LEU A 71 0.94 6.06 10.40
C LEU A 71 0.71 5.78 8.91
N PHE A 72 1.66 5.12 8.26
CA PHE A 72 1.52 4.69 6.88
C PHE A 72 0.33 3.75 6.68
N PHE A 73 0.22 2.68 7.47
CA PHE A 73 -0.89 1.73 7.34
C PHE A 73 -2.24 2.36 7.71
N LEU A 74 -2.28 3.29 8.67
CA LEU A 74 -3.49 4.05 8.99
C LEU A 74 -3.91 4.98 7.85
N ALA A 75 -2.97 5.70 7.25
CA ALA A 75 -3.24 6.54 6.09
C ALA A 75 -3.75 5.70 4.90
N PHE A 76 -3.14 4.53 4.70
CA PHE A 76 -3.54 3.60 3.64
C PHE A 76 -4.94 3.01 3.89
N ALA A 77 -5.26 2.63 5.14
CA ALA A 77 -6.59 2.17 5.54
C ALA A 77 -7.65 3.27 5.35
N CYS A 78 -7.31 4.51 5.69
CA CYS A 78 -8.18 5.66 5.51
C CYS A 78 -8.48 5.89 4.03
N LEU A 79 -7.46 5.87 3.16
CA LEU A 79 -7.65 6.00 1.71
C LEU A 79 -8.53 4.88 1.13
N ALA A 80 -8.31 3.63 1.53
CA ALA A 80 -9.14 2.51 1.10
C ALA A 80 -10.61 2.67 1.54
N LEU A 81 -10.85 3.18 2.76
CA LEU A 81 -12.19 3.49 3.26
C LEU A 81 -12.84 4.66 2.52
N LEU A 82 -12.09 5.73 2.23
CA LEU A 82 -12.60 6.87 1.46
C LEU A 82 -12.93 6.46 0.02
N SER A 83 -12.08 5.66 -0.60
CA SER A 83 -12.27 5.09 -1.95
C SER A 83 -13.56 4.26 -2.01
N TRP A 84 -13.88 3.55 -0.92
CA TRP A 84 -15.14 2.82 -0.79
C TRP A 84 -16.37 3.72 -0.65
N LEU A 85 -16.27 4.82 0.11
CA LEU A 85 -17.41 5.66 0.48
C LEU A 85 -17.72 6.74 -0.56
N VAL A 86 -16.70 7.32 -1.21
CA VAL A 86 -16.80 8.46 -2.11
C VAL A 86 -16.65 7.98 -3.56
N TRP A 87 -17.75 7.47 -4.11
CA TRP A 87 -17.83 6.91 -5.46
C TRP A 87 -17.63 7.88 -6.65
N PRO A 88 -17.61 9.23 -6.56
CA PRO A 88 -17.40 10.07 -7.76
C PRO A 88 -15.95 10.53 -8.04
N GLU A 89 -15.03 10.66 -7.07
CA GLU A 89 -13.65 11.17 -7.31
C GLU A 89 -12.60 10.04 -7.39
N ARG A 90 -12.85 9.10 -8.31
CA ARG A 90 -12.18 7.78 -8.33
C ARG A 90 -10.69 7.80 -8.72
N LYS A 91 -10.26 8.69 -9.62
CA LYS A 91 -8.86 8.70 -10.10
C LYS A 91 -7.89 9.27 -9.06
N ILE A 92 -8.24 10.37 -8.40
CA ILE A 92 -7.35 11.04 -7.46
C ILE A 92 -7.05 10.15 -6.25
N LEU A 93 -8.07 9.45 -5.74
CA LEU A 93 -7.91 8.53 -4.60
C LEU A 93 -7.03 7.33 -4.96
N VAL A 94 -7.24 6.70 -6.13
CA VAL A 94 -6.42 5.57 -6.57
C VAL A 94 -4.98 6.00 -6.89
N ILE A 95 -4.77 7.19 -7.47
CA ILE A 95 -3.43 7.76 -7.62
C ILE A 95 -2.79 7.99 -6.24
N GLY A 96 -3.55 8.51 -5.27
CA GLY A 96 -3.10 8.67 -3.89
C GLY A 96 -2.68 7.36 -3.24
N GLU A 97 -3.44 6.28 -3.42
CA GLU A 97 -3.08 4.93 -2.96
C GLU A 97 -1.77 4.45 -3.60
N VAL A 98 -1.59 4.62 -4.91
CA VAL A 98 -0.36 4.22 -5.61
C VAL A 98 0.84 5.03 -5.13
N VAL A 99 0.70 6.35 -5.01
CA VAL A 99 1.77 7.24 -4.53
C VAL A 99 2.16 6.86 -3.11
N LEU A 100 1.18 6.66 -2.23
CA LEU A 100 1.43 6.25 -0.86
C LEU A 100 2.12 4.87 -0.84
N ALA A 101 1.57 3.87 -1.53
CA ALA A 101 2.18 2.53 -1.61
C ALA A 101 3.62 2.57 -2.17
N ALA A 102 3.90 3.43 -3.16
CA ALA A 102 5.23 3.60 -3.72
C ALA A 102 6.22 4.20 -2.71
N LEU A 103 5.78 5.21 -1.94
CA LEU A 103 6.57 5.76 -0.83
C LEU A 103 6.84 4.69 0.23
N GLY A 104 5.82 3.90 0.60
CA GLY A 104 5.97 2.79 1.54
C GLY A 104 6.97 1.75 1.04
N LEU A 105 6.93 1.40 -0.25
CA LEU A 105 7.86 0.44 -0.84
C LEU A 105 9.30 0.97 -0.87
N LEU A 106 9.48 2.26 -1.16
CA LEU A 106 10.79 2.91 -1.11
C LEU A 106 11.37 2.85 0.32
N THR A 107 10.54 3.13 1.33
CA THR A 107 10.92 2.98 2.74
C THR A 107 11.24 1.53 3.08
N ALA A 108 10.43 0.56 2.63
CA ALA A 108 10.69 -0.87 2.84
C ALA A 108 12.04 -1.30 2.26
N PHE A 109 12.37 -0.89 1.03
CA PHE A 109 13.67 -1.19 0.42
C PHE A 109 14.83 -0.56 1.18
N TYR A 110 14.68 0.66 1.66
CA TYR A 110 15.69 1.29 2.51
C TYR A 110 15.93 0.49 3.80
N LEU A 111 14.87 0.02 4.47
CA LEU A 111 14.99 -0.77 5.69
C LEU A 111 15.60 -2.15 5.44
N VAL A 112 15.21 -2.84 4.36
CA VAL A 112 15.86 -4.10 3.96
C VAL A 112 17.35 -3.89 3.69
N PHE A 113 17.71 -2.80 3.01
CA PHE A 113 19.10 -2.46 2.76
C PHE A 113 19.87 -2.25 4.07
N VAL A 114 19.26 -1.55 5.04
CA VAL A 114 19.84 -1.36 6.38
C VAL A 114 20.04 -2.69 7.10
N GLU A 115 19.02 -3.55 7.13
CA GLU A 115 19.06 -4.87 7.76
C GLU A 115 20.18 -5.77 7.19
N LEU A 116 20.30 -5.81 5.86
CA LEU A 116 21.27 -6.67 5.18
C LEU A 116 22.70 -6.15 5.23
N VAL A 117 22.90 -4.84 5.02
CA VAL A 117 24.24 -4.26 4.82
C VAL A 117 24.86 -3.79 6.13
N TYR A 118 24.07 -3.20 7.04
CA TYR A 118 24.60 -2.63 8.27
C TYR A 118 24.46 -3.57 9.46
N LEU A 119 23.31 -4.24 9.57
CA LEU A 119 23.05 -5.11 10.72
C LEU A 119 23.47 -6.56 10.45
N HIS A 120 23.49 -7.01 9.18
CA HIS A 120 23.64 -8.41 8.79
C HIS A 120 22.62 -9.34 9.49
N ASN A 121 21.45 -8.81 9.84
CA ASN A 121 20.38 -9.55 10.51
C ASN A 121 19.05 -9.18 9.85
N ILE A 122 18.17 -10.16 9.69
CA ILE A 122 16.83 -10.01 9.13
C ILE A 122 15.80 -10.00 10.25
N CYS A 123 14.82 -9.10 10.14
CA CYS A 123 13.62 -9.15 10.97
C CYS A 123 12.46 -9.79 10.19
N ALA A 124 11.96 -10.93 10.67
CA ALA A 124 10.83 -11.63 10.06
C ALA A 124 9.55 -10.77 10.06
N TRP A 125 9.34 -9.97 11.12
CA TRP A 125 8.20 -9.07 11.23
C TRP A 125 8.30 -7.89 10.27
N CYS A 126 9.47 -7.24 10.16
CA CYS A 126 9.70 -6.17 9.17
C CYS A 126 9.53 -6.70 7.75
N THR A 127 10.10 -7.87 7.45
CA THR A 127 9.95 -8.52 6.14
C THR A 127 8.48 -8.80 5.82
N SER A 128 7.70 -9.22 6.82
CA SER A 128 6.25 -9.42 6.66
C SER A 128 5.54 -8.12 6.29
N LEU A 129 5.86 -7.00 6.94
CA LEU A 129 5.34 -5.68 6.59
C LEU A 129 5.77 -5.25 5.17
N HIS A 130 7.02 -5.51 4.79
CA HIS A 130 7.50 -5.21 3.43
C HIS A 130 6.72 -5.98 2.35
N ILE A 131 6.41 -7.26 2.61
CA ILE A 131 5.59 -8.09 1.72
C ILE A 131 4.16 -7.52 1.62
N ILE A 132 3.56 -7.13 2.74
CA ILE A 132 2.23 -6.51 2.75
C ILE A 132 2.22 -5.23 1.91
N ILE A 133 3.20 -4.33 2.09
CA ILE A 133 3.32 -3.10 1.30
C ILE A 133 3.48 -3.41 -0.18
N PHE A 134 4.32 -4.39 -0.53
CA PHE A 134 4.54 -4.79 -1.92
C PHE A 134 3.26 -5.32 -2.58
N ILE A 135 2.51 -6.19 -1.89
CA ILE A 135 1.22 -6.71 -2.40
C ILE A 135 0.21 -5.57 -2.54
N SER A 136 0.12 -4.68 -1.55
CA SER A 136 -0.77 -3.51 -1.61
C SER A 136 -0.45 -2.61 -2.81
N LEU A 137 0.83 -2.40 -3.12
CA LEU A 137 1.25 -1.66 -4.31
C LEU A 137 0.78 -2.36 -5.59
N LEU A 138 0.98 -3.68 -5.72
CA LEU A 138 0.56 -4.42 -6.91
C LEU A 138 -0.95 -4.30 -7.14
N ILE A 139 -1.74 -4.40 -6.07
CA ILE A 139 -3.20 -4.25 -6.13
C ILE A 139 -3.59 -2.82 -6.52
N ALA A 140 -2.95 -1.79 -5.94
CA ALA A 140 -3.21 -0.39 -6.25
C ALA A 140 -2.85 -0.05 -7.71
N VAL A 141 -1.69 -0.51 -8.19
CA VAL A 141 -1.25 -0.32 -9.59
C VAL A 141 -2.19 -1.03 -10.56
N TYR A 142 -2.60 -2.27 -10.26
CA TYR A 142 -3.56 -2.99 -11.08
C TYR A 142 -4.89 -2.23 -11.19
N GLN A 143 -5.39 -1.66 -10.08
CA GLN A 143 -6.59 -0.83 -10.10
C GLN A 143 -6.42 0.44 -10.96
N LEU A 144 -5.27 1.11 -10.86
CA LEU A 144 -4.97 2.30 -11.65
C LEU A 144 -4.90 1.99 -13.16
N LEU A 145 -4.22 0.91 -13.54
CA LEU A 145 -4.15 0.48 -14.94
C LEU A 145 -5.54 0.17 -15.51
N GLN A 146 -6.38 -0.52 -14.74
CA GLN A 146 -7.76 -0.80 -15.14
C GLN A 146 -8.63 0.47 -15.24
N LEU A 147 -8.30 1.53 -14.50
CA LEU A 147 -8.97 2.83 -14.67
C LEU A 147 -8.49 3.57 -15.91
N ASN A 148 -7.19 3.50 -16.22
CA ASN A 148 -6.66 4.14 -17.42
C ASN A 148 -7.20 3.52 -18.69
N VAL A 149 -7.22 2.17 -18.78
CA VAL A 149 -7.76 1.44 -19.94
C VAL A 149 -9.23 1.80 -20.19
N TYR A 150 -10.04 1.90 -19.13
CA TYR A 150 -11.44 2.29 -19.28
C TYR A 150 -11.61 3.73 -19.79
N GLU A 151 -10.77 4.67 -19.33
CA GLU A 151 -10.84 6.06 -19.80
C GLU A 151 -10.31 6.21 -21.23
N ASP A 152 -9.30 5.42 -21.62
CA ASP A 152 -8.81 5.36 -23.00
C ASP A 152 -9.91 4.83 -23.95
N ASP A 153 -10.62 3.76 -23.56
CA ASP A 153 -11.75 3.20 -24.34
C ASP A 153 -12.92 4.20 -24.50
N GLU A 154 -13.22 4.99 -23.46
CA GLU A 154 -14.31 5.97 -23.46
C GLU A 154 -13.98 7.18 -24.38
N LEU A 155 -12.71 7.61 -24.38
CA LEU A 155 -12.22 8.67 -25.28
C LEU A 155 -12.21 8.24 -26.74
N GLU A 156 -11.82 7.00 -27.05
CA GLU A 156 -11.83 6.47 -28.42
C GLU A 156 -13.26 6.44 -29.00
N TYR A 157 -14.26 6.13 -28.16
CA TYR A 157 -15.67 6.14 -28.57
C TYR A 157 -16.23 7.56 -28.82
N GLU A 158 -15.84 8.55 -28.01
CA GLU A 158 -16.23 9.96 -28.24
C GLU A 158 -15.62 10.51 -29.55
N ASP A 159 -14.38 10.17 -29.86
CA ASP A 159 -13.72 10.57 -31.11
C ASP A 159 -14.40 9.92 -32.34
N ASP A 160 -14.75 8.64 -32.27
CA ASP A 160 -15.46 7.93 -33.34
C ASP A 160 -16.88 8.48 -33.58
N GLU A 161 -17.61 8.85 -32.52
CA GLU A 161 -18.93 9.47 -32.65
C GLU A 161 -18.85 10.90 -33.20
N ALA A 162 -17.78 11.65 -32.91
CA ALA A 162 -17.51 12.94 -33.51
C ALA A 162 -17.16 12.86 -35.01
N ILE A 163 -16.58 11.74 -35.47
CA ILE A 163 -16.24 11.49 -36.88
C ILE A 163 -17.42 10.89 -37.66
N ALA A 164 -18.34 10.18 -36.99
CA ALA A 164 -19.53 9.64 -37.63
C ALA A 164 -20.30 10.80 -38.30
N PRO A 165 -20.51 10.77 -39.64
CA PRO A 165 -21.34 11.76 -40.28
C PRO A 165 -22.72 11.63 -39.65
N VAL A 166 -23.19 12.69 -38.98
CA VAL A 166 -24.57 12.81 -38.50
C VAL A 166 -25.47 12.47 -39.69
N SER A 167 -25.88 11.21 -39.76
CA SER A 167 -26.84 10.75 -40.75
C SER A 167 -28.14 11.36 -40.29
N THR A 168 -28.38 12.57 -40.78
CA THR A 168 -29.68 13.22 -40.71
C THR A 168 -30.67 12.20 -41.23
N HIS A 169 -31.46 11.62 -40.32
CA HIS A 169 -32.60 10.79 -40.67
C HIS A 169 -33.60 11.72 -41.36
N ARG A 170 -33.37 11.89 -42.67
CA ARG A 170 -34.25 12.57 -43.60
C ARG A 170 -35.46 11.67 -43.78
N ILE A 171 -36.56 12.09 -43.16
CA ILE A 171 -37.95 11.97 -43.60
C ILE A 171 -38.24 10.83 -44.60
N GLN A 172 -38.98 9.81 -44.14
CA GLN A 172 -39.89 8.95 -44.89
C GLN A 172 -40.86 8.40 -43.82
N ASN A 173 -42.17 8.67 -43.78
CA ASN A 173 -43.15 9.13 -44.77
C ASN A 173 -44.36 9.69 -44.01
#